data_AF-D0IHN2-F1
#
_entry.id   AF-D0IHN2-F1
#
_cell.length_a   1.000
_cell.length_b   1.000
_cell.length_c   1.000
_cell.angle_alpha   90.00
_cell.angle_beta   90.00
_cell.angle_gamma   90.00
#
_symmetry.space_group_name_H-M   'P 1'
#
loop_
_entity.id
_entity.type
_entity.pdbx_description
1 polymer ?
#
loop_
_entity_poly.entity_id
_entity_poly.type
_entity_poly.pdbx_seq_one_letter_code
_entity_poly.pdbx_strand_id
1 'polypeptide(L)' 'MKNGEVYYGVASDTQRNSQKQECIELRGEEETWLLETGQLSSMEALSEQPHFSVIHFK' A
#
# COMPACT_ATOMS: atom_id res chain seq x y z
N MET A 1 -7.00 -1.42 3.52
CA MET A 1 -7.48 -0.03 3.43
C MET A 1 -8.48 0.26 4.55
N LYS A 2 -8.71 1.51 4.95
CA LYS A 2 -9.67 1.88 6.01
C LYS A 2 -11.11 1.49 5.69
N ASN A 3 -11.45 1.38 4.41
CA ASN A 3 -12.74 0.87 3.93
C ASN A 3 -12.85 -0.67 3.98
N GLY A 4 -11.81 -1.38 4.44
CA GLY A 4 -11.77 -2.85 4.53
C GLY A 4 -11.22 -3.55 3.29
N GLU A 5 -10.99 -2.86 2.17
CA GLU A 5 -10.40 -3.47 0.97
C GLU A 5 -8.96 -3.92 1.21
N VAL A 6 -8.57 -5.05 0.61
CA VAL A 6 -7.25 -5.65 0.73
C VAL A 6 -6.63 -5.77 -0.66
N TYR A 7 -5.38 -5.35 -0.77
CA TYR A 7 -4.59 -5.41 -2.01
C TYR A 7 -3.28 -6.14 -1.74
N TYR A 8 -2.88 -7.00 -2.66
CA TYR A 8 -1.62 -7.74 -2.62
C TYR A 8 -0.76 -7.33 -3.80
N GLY A 9 0.54 -7.14 -3.57
CA GLY A 9 1.45 -6.74 -4.63
C GLY A 9 2.83 -6.36 -4.10
N VAL A 10 3.69 -5.92 -5.02
CA VAL A 10 5.03 -5.42 -4.71
C VAL A 10 4.97 -3.91 -4.61
N ALA A 11 5.41 -3.37 -3.47
CA ALA A 11 5.58 -1.93 -3.29
C ALA A 11 6.66 -1.43 -4.26
N SER A 12 6.29 -0.49 -5.13
CA SER A 12 7.12 -0.01 -6.24
C SER A 12 7.71 1.37 -5.98
N ASP A 13 6.85 2.33 -5.61
CA ASP A 13 7.25 3.72 -5.38
C ASP A 13 6.23 4.44 -4.49
N THR A 14 6.55 5.67 -4.08
CA THR A 14 5.62 6.64 -3.51
C THR A 14 5.45 7.82 -4.45
N GLN A 15 4.21 8.15 -4.82
CA GLN A 15 3.93 9.27 -5.73
C GLN A 15 2.58 9.91 -5.47
N ARG A 16 2.38 11.10 -6.03
CA ARG A 16 1.08 11.79 -5.96
C ARG A 16 0.16 11.37 -7.10
N ASN A 17 -1.10 11.05 -6.77
CA ASN A 17 -2.13 10.82 -7.78
C ASN A 17 -2.57 12.12 -8.48
N SER A 18 -3.52 12.02 -9.41
CA SER A 18 -4.05 13.17 -10.16
C SER A 18 -4.72 14.24 -9.26
N GLN A 19 -5.24 13.84 -8.11
CA GLN A 19 -5.83 14.70 -7.08
C GLN A 19 -4.78 15.26 -6.09
N LYS A 20 -3.47 15.03 -6.34
CA LYS A 20 -2.34 15.47 -5.52
C LYS A 20 -2.28 14.85 -4.11
N GLN A 21 -2.96 13.73 -3.90
CA GLN A 21 -2.86 12.94 -2.65
C GLN A 21 -1.63 12.04 -2.71
N GLU A 22 -0.93 11.89 -1.58
CA GLU A 22 0.22 10.98 -1.44
C GLU A 22 -0.25 9.52 -1.49
N CYS A 23 0.27 8.75 -2.44
CA CYS A 23 -0.07 7.34 -2.67
C CYS A 23 1.17 6.45 -2.63
N ILE A 24 0.97 5.18 -2.26
CA ILE A 24 1.90 4.10 -2.57
C ILE A 24 1.50 3.49 -3.91
N GLU A 25 2.47 3.36 -4.82
CA GLU A 25 2.30 2.57 -6.03
C GLU A 25 2.52 1.09 -5.69
N LEU A 26 1.47 0.30 -5.87
CA LEU A 26 1.50 -1.14 -5.60
C LEU A 26 1.26 -1.89 -6.91
N ARG A 27 2.24 -2.69 -7.35
CA ARG A 27 2.10 -3.54 -8.54
C ARG A 27 1.50 -4.87 -8.13
N GLY A 28 0.24 -5.08 -8.51
CA GLY A 28 -0.44 -6.37 -8.40
C GLY A 28 -0.08 -7.32 -9.53
N GLU A 29 -0.82 -8.42 -9.60
CA GLU A 29 -0.67 -9.43 -10.65
C GLU A 29 -1.12 -8.90 -12.02
N GLU A 30 -2.29 -8.24 -12.10
CA GLU A 30 -2.89 -7.80 -13.36
C GLU A 30 -2.74 -6.29 -13.60
N GLU A 31 -2.68 -5.49 -12.54
CA GLU A 31 -2.66 -4.04 -12.65
C GLU A 31 -1.81 -3.36 -11.56
N THR A 32 -1.64 -2.05 -11.70
CA THR A 32 -0.93 -1.21 -10.72
C THR A 32 -1.91 -0.22 -10.10
N TRP A 33 -1.94 -0.16 -8.77
CA TRP A 33 -2.80 0.75 -8.02
C TRP A 33 -2.01 1.91 -7.42
N LEU A 34 -2.65 3.07 -7.36
CA LEU A 34 -2.23 4.19 -6.51
C LEU A 34 -3.12 4.22 -5.27
N LEU A 35 -2.64 3.62 -4.19
CA LEU A 35 -3.38 3.54 -2.93
C LEU A 35 -3.02 4.73 -2.05
N GLU A 36 -4.00 5.56 -1.71
CA GLU A 36 -3.79 6.72 -0.85
C GLU A 36 -3.22 6.32 0.52
N THR A 37 -2.07 6.89 0.87
CA THR A 37 -1.37 6.59 2.13
C THR A 37 -2.20 6.95 3.36
N GLY A 38 -2.98 8.02 3.30
CA GLY A 38 -3.91 8.43 4.37
C GLY A 38 -5.10 7.48 4.58
N GLN A 39 -5.34 6.57 3.64
CA GLN A 39 -6.39 5.55 3.69
C GLN A 39 -5.85 4.14 4.01
N LEU A 40 -4.54 3.99 4.22
CA LEU A 40 -3.98 2.73 4.71
C LEU A 40 -4.44 2.50 6.16
N SER A 41 -4.86 1.27 6.44
CA SER A 41 -5.19 0.83 7.80
C SER A 41 -4.04 -0.01 8.38
N SER A 42 -3.47 -0.88 7.56
CA SER A 42 -2.32 -1.71 7.90
C SER A 42 -1.57 -2.11 6.64
N MET A 43 -0.33 -2.55 6.81
CA MET A 43 0.50 -3.19 5.78
C MET A 43 1.20 -4.39 6.41
N GLU A 44 1.09 -5.54 5.75
CA GLU A 44 1.67 -6.81 6.19
C GLU A 44 2.72 -7.28 5.19
N ALA A 45 3.84 -7.79 5.70
CA ALA A 45 4.91 -8.34 4.88
C ALA A 45 4.52 -9.72 4.37
N LEU A 46 4.58 -9.92 3.05
CA LEU A 46 4.30 -11.20 2.39
C LEU A 46 5.54 -12.10 2.27
N SER A 47 6.67 -11.66 2.80
CA SER A 47 7.92 -12.42 2.87
C SER A 47 8.57 -12.25 4.24
N GLU A 48 9.42 -13.20 4.61
CA GLU A 48 10.25 -13.07 5.81
C GLU A 48 11.32 -12.00 5.57
N GLN A 49 11.35 -10.99 6.44
CA GLN A 49 12.30 -9.88 6.38
C GLN A 49 12.51 -9.27 7.79
N PRO A 50 13.62 -8.54 8.02
CA PRO A 50 14.00 -8.08 9.37
C PRO A 50 13.41 -6.71 9.78
N HIS A 51 12.58 -6.09 8.95
CA HIS A 51 12.04 -4.74 9.12
C HIS A 51 10.67 -4.72 9.83
N PHE A 52 9.72 -5.53 9.39
CA PHE A 52 8.37 -5.57 9.96
C PHE A 52 7.61 -6.84 9.58
N SER A 53 6.69 -7.29 10.44
CA SER A 53 5.67 -8.29 10.05
C SER A 53 4.37 -7.59 9.69
N VAL A 54 3.84 -6.75 10.58
CA VAL A 54 2.63 -5.94 10.36
C VAL A 54 2.86 -4.54 10.91
N ILE A 55 2.50 -3.52 10.13
CA ILE A 55 2.43 -2.11 10.56
C ILE A 55 0.98 -1.67 10.54
N HIS A 56 0.53 -1.02 11.60
CA HIS A 56 -0.79 -0.40 11.70
C HIS A 56 -0.67 1.13 11.57
N PHE A 57 -1.51 1.73 10.73
CA PHE A 57 -1.57 3.17 10.48
C PHE A 57 -2.85 3.76 11.09
N LYS A 58 -2.81 5.05 11.47
CA LYS A 58 -3.95 5.78 12.06
C LYS A 58 -4.97 6.17 11.00
#